data_AF-A0A5N8Z6V2-F1
#
_entry.id   AF-A0A5N8Z6V2-F1
#
_cell.length_a   1.000
_cell.length_b   1.000
_cell.length_c   1.000
_cell.angle_alpha   90.00
_cell.angle_beta   90.00
_cell.angle_gamma   90.00
#
_symmetry.space_group_name_H-M   'P 1'
#
loop_
_entity.id
_entity.type
_entity.pdbx_description
1 polymer ?
#
loop_
_entity_poly.entity_id
_entity_poly.type
_entity_poly.pdbx_seq_one_letter_code
_entity_poly.pdbx_strand_id
1 'polypeptide(L)'
;NVFALHLAEDGRAIERIEEFIQDISLIFPIPDELQSSRLQNMDYEETQDVVIDYAHNLYDQLGIKSGIEQIRNLERLVMLRAIDAHWVGHLTAMENLRQGIGLHAYGQRDPLVMYNTEAHEKFQEVLGLVQRDIAHTIFHVTDQLSNTNPEQRKPRDIRNLSQNRGFMAENKSSDSGLSNPAKIGRNLPCPCGSGRKYKRCHGSGG
;
A
#
# COMPACT_ATOMS: atom_id res chain seq x y z
N ASN A 1 11.88 15.04 4.57
CA ASN A 1 12.64 14.13 5.44
C ASN A 1 12.12 14.36 6.86
N VAL A 2 11.58 13.33 7.55
CA VAL A 2 10.97 13.47 8.89
C VAL A 2 11.99 13.98 9.91
N PHE A 3 13.23 13.49 9.85
CA PHE A 3 14.31 13.96 10.73
C PHE A 3 14.59 15.45 10.57
N ALA A 4 14.67 15.93 9.32
CA ALA A 4 14.96 17.34 9.05
C ALA A 4 13.82 18.29 9.49
N LEU A 5 12.58 17.81 9.62
CA LEU A 5 11.45 18.62 10.09
C LEU A 5 11.51 18.90 11.59
N HIS A 6 12.20 18.03 12.34
CA HIS A 6 12.32 18.10 13.80
C HIS A 6 13.75 18.38 14.25
N LEU A 7 14.65 18.73 13.32
CA LEU A 7 16.02 19.10 13.65
C LEU A 7 16.04 20.47 14.35
N ALA A 8 16.72 20.53 15.49
CA ALA A 8 16.96 21.76 16.23
C ALA A 8 17.67 22.83 15.37
N GLU A 9 17.47 24.11 15.68
CA GLU A 9 18.13 25.21 14.95
C GLU A 9 19.67 25.12 15.01
N ASP A 10 20.22 24.52 16.06
CA ASP A 10 21.66 24.30 16.23
C ASP A 10 22.21 23.07 15.49
N GLY A 11 21.31 22.27 14.91
CA GLY A 11 21.62 21.06 14.15
C GLY A 11 22.09 19.87 14.99
N ARG A 12 22.00 19.91 16.32
CA ARG A 12 22.64 18.90 17.19
C ARG A 12 21.71 17.82 17.69
N ALA A 13 20.41 18.12 17.77
CA ALA A 13 19.43 17.21 18.37
C ALA A 13 18.07 17.31 17.68
N ILE A 14 17.20 16.36 18.01
CA ILE A 14 15.80 16.41 17.61
C ILE A 14 15.01 17.20 18.65
N GLU A 15 14.36 18.27 18.21
CA GLU A 15 13.37 19.01 19.00
C GLU A 15 11.99 18.35 18.89
N ARG A 16 11.09 18.67 19.84
CA ARG A 16 9.69 18.20 19.84
C ARG A 16 9.59 16.68 19.63
N ILE A 17 10.38 15.92 20.40
CA ILE A 17 10.52 14.45 20.26
C ILE A 17 9.18 13.71 20.27
N GLU A 18 8.17 14.21 21.00
CA GLU A 18 6.83 13.62 20.98
C GLU A 18 6.17 13.69 19.60
N GLU A 19 6.33 14.80 18.88
CA GLU A 19 5.81 14.97 17.52
C GLU A 19 6.62 14.17 16.52
N PHE A 20 7.94 14.13 16.68
CA PHE A 20 8.81 13.26 15.89
C PHE A 20 8.41 11.78 16.01
N ILE A 21 8.14 11.31 17.23
CA ILE A 21 7.65 9.95 17.48
C ILE A 21 6.28 9.74 16.86
N GLN A 22 5.36 10.71 16.96
CA GLN A 22 4.06 10.63 16.30
C GLN A 22 4.22 10.48 14.78
N ASP A 23 5.07 11.29 14.15
CA ASP A 23 5.31 11.25 12.71
C ASP A 23 5.93 9.92 12.26
N ILE A 24 6.89 9.37 13.02
CA ILE A 24 7.48 8.06 12.72
C ILE A 24 6.47 6.94 12.94
N SER A 25 5.62 7.04 13.97
CA SER A 25 4.63 6.01 14.28
C SER A 25 3.58 5.83 13.18
N LEU A 26 3.39 6.84 12.34
CA LEU A 26 2.56 6.74 11.14
C LEU A 26 3.20 5.80 10.10
N ILE A 27 4.53 5.69 10.06
CA ILE A 27 5.24 4.87 9.09
C ILE A 27 5.35 3.43 9.58
N PHE A 28 5.83 3.21 10.79
CA PHE A 28 6.01 1.87 11.37
C PHE A 28 5.80 1.87 12.89
N PRO A 29 5.43 0.73 13.49
CA PRO A 29 5.26 0.64 14.93
C PRO A 29 6.59 0.87 15.66
N ILE A 30 6.58 1.77 16.65
CA ILE A 30 7.76 2.09 17.46
C ILE A 30 7.73 1.20 18.71
N PRO A 31 8.84 0.53 19.07
CA PRO A 31 8.93 -0.31 20.25
C PRO A 31 9.10 0.55 21.50
N ASP A 32 8.75 -0.01 22.67
CA ASP A 32 8.88 0.69 23.95
C ASP A 32 10.33 1.17 24.24
N GLU A 33 11.31 0.51 23.64
CA GLU A 33 12.73 0.81 23.76
C GLU A 33 13.15 2.10 23.05
N LEU A 34 12.37 2.59 22.09
CA LEU A 34 12.58 3.83 21.33
C LEU A 34 11.61 4.95 21.74
N GLN A 35 11.04 4.87 22.94
CA GLN A 35 10.20 5.93 23.50
C GLN A 35 10.97 7.22 23.81
N SER A 36 10.23 8.30 24.01
CA SER A 36 10.71 9.69 24.14
C SER A 36 11.90 9.87 25.10
N SER A 37 11.93 9.10 26.19
CA SER A 37 12.98 9.17 27.22
C SER A 37 14.37 8.77 26.73
N ARG A 38 14.47 7.84 25.77
CA ARG A 38 15.75 7.42 25.20
C ARG A 38 16.24 8.42 24.17
N LEU A 39 15.37 8.84 23.26
CA LEU A 39 15.71 9.75 22.17
C LEU A 39 16.10 11.15 22.67
N GLN A 40 15.60 11.58 23.83
CA GLN A 40 15.97 12.85 24.47
C GLN A 40 17.46 12.98 24.82
N ASN A 41 18.16 11.86 25.00
CA ASN A 41 19.57 11.86 25.42
C ASN A 41 20.53 11.57 24.28
N MET A 42 20.03 11.47 23.04
CA MET A 42 20.82 11.13 21.86
C MET A 42 20.99 12.36 20.99
N ASP A 43 22.12 12.45 20.29
CA ASP A 43 22.27 13.49 19.28
C ASP A 43 21.47 13.15 18.01
N TYR A 44 21.45 14.07 17.05
CA TYR A 44 20.71 13.90 15.80
C TYR A 44 21.20 12.69 14.98
N GLU A 45 22.51 12.49 14.88
CA GLU A 45 23.10 11.41 14.06
C GLU A 45 22.83 10.05 14.71
N GLU A 46 23.05 9.94 16.01
CA GLU A 46 22.72 8.76 16.80
C GLU A 46 21.23 8.41 16.73
N THR A 47 20.35 9.42 16.81
CA THR A 47 18.90 9.19 16.69
C THR A 47 18.54 8.71 15.29
N GLN A 48 19.15 9.30 14.26
CA GLN A 48 18.92 8.89 12.88
C GLN A 48 19.34 7.43 12.66
N ASP A 49 20.53 7.06 13.11
CA ASP A 49 21.06 5.70 12.94
C ASP A 49 20.19 4.67 13.65
N VAL A 50 19.85 4.91 14.92
CA VAL A 50 19.05 3.95 15.70
C VAL A 50 17.66 3.73 15.11
N VAL A 51 17.01 4.79 14.62
CA VAL A 51 15.67 4.70 14.02
C VAL A 51 15.73 4.00 12.65
N ILE A 52 16.74 4.30 11.83
CA ILE A 52 16.93 3.68 10.52
C ILE A 52 17.28 2.19 10.67
N ASP A 53 18.18 1.84 11.58
CA ASP A 53 18.56 0.45 11.88
C ASP A 53 17.36 -0.36 12.36
N TYR A 54 16.52 0.24 13.20
CA TYR A 54 15.28 -0.39 13.63
C TYR A 54 14.31 -0.63 12.46
N ALA A 55 14.13 0.36 11.57
CA ALA A 55 13.30 0.22 10.39
C ALA A 55 13.82 -0.90 9.45
N HIS A 56 15.14 -1.03 9.28
CA HIS A 56 15.76 -2.12 8.54
C HIS A 56 15.50 -3.48 9.18
N ASN A 57 15.67 -3.61 10.50
CA ASN A 57 15.41 -4.85 11.21
C ASN A 57 13.93 -5.26 11.08
N LEU A 58 13.00 -4.32 11.24
CA LEU A 58 11.59 -4.57 10.98
C LEU A 58 11.38 -5.10 9.55
N TYR A 59 11.96 -4.45 8.55
CA TYR A 59 11.84 -4.87 7.16
C TYR A 59 12.36 -6.29 6.93
N ASP A 60 13.51 -6.64 7.48
CA ASP A 60 14.10 -7.98 7.35
C ASP A 60 13.21 -9.05 8.00
N GLN A 61 12.65 -8.76 9.18
CA GLN A 61 11.69 -9.64 9.85
C GLN A 61 10.44 -9.87 8.99
N LEU A 62 9.96 -8.84 8.29
CA LEU A 62 8.82 -8.96 7.37
C LEU A 62 9.15 -9.88 6.19
N GLY A 63 10.36 -9.78 5.64
CA GLY A 63 10.84 -10.67 4.57
C GLY A 63 10.90 -12.14 5.00
N ILE A 64 11.33 -12.41 6.24
CA ILE A 64 11.37 -13.77 6.81
C ILE A 64 9.96 -14.34 7.01
N LYS A 65 9.03 -13.54 7.56
CA LYS A 65 7.65 -13.98 7.83
C LYS A 65 6.82 -14.20 6.56
N SER A 66 6.97 -13.34 5.57
CA SER A 66 6.14 -13.34 4.35
C SER A 66 6.70 -14.24 3.24
N GLY A 67 8.01 -14.47 3.25
CA GLY A 67 8.74 -15.11 2.16
C GLY A 67 9.30 -14.11 1.15
N ILE A 68 10.51 -14.39 0.67
CA ILE A 68 11.32 -13.47 -0.15
C ILE A 68 10.67 -13.15 -1.50
N GLU A 69 9.99 -14.11 -2.13
CA GLU A 69 9.31 -13.86 -3.41
C GLU A 69 8.06 -13.00 -3.23
N GLN A 70 7.32 -13.21 -2.14
CA GLN A 70 6.10 -12.48 -1.84
C GLN A 70 6.43 -11.01 -1.54
N ILE A 71 7.47 -10.75 -0.73
CA ILE A 71 7.88 -9.38 -0.41
C ILE A 71 8.36 -8.65 -1.66
N ARG A 72 9.15 -9.28 -2.54
CA ARG A 72 9.59 -8.66 -3.81
C ARG A 72 8.44 -8.33 -4.75
N ASN A 73 7.42 -9.18 -4.82
CA ASN A 73 6.23 -8.90 -5.61
C ASN A 73 5.40 -7.76 -5.00
N LEU A 74 5.33 -7.69 -3.67
CA LEU A 74 4.69 -6.59 -2.95
C LEU A 74 5.44 -5.28 -3.18
N GLU A 75 6.76 -5.25 -3.02
CA GLU A 75 7.62 -4.09 -3.31
C GLU A 75 7.33 -3.52 -4.70
N ARG A 76 7.39 -4.36 -5.74
CA ARG A 76 7.10 -3.93 -7.13
C ARG A 76 5.71 -3.33 -7.26
N LEU A 77 4.71 -3.98 -6.67
CA LEU A 77 3.32 -3.52 -6.76
C LEU A 77 3.11 -2.19 -6.03
N VAL A 78 3.72 -2.02 -4.85
CA VAL A 78 3.65 -0.78 -4.08
C VAL A 78 4.37 0.35 -4.81
N MET A 79 5.58 0.11 -5.32
CA MET A 79 6.33 1.10 -6.10
C MET A 79 5.57 1.58 -7.33
N LEU A 80 5.04 0.64 -8.13
CA LEU A 80 4.26 0.99 -9.33
C LEU A 80 3.03 1.82 -8.98
N ARG A 81 2.27 1.41 -7.95
CA ARG A 81 1.07 2.15 -7.53
C ARG A 81 1.39 3.54 -6.99
N ALA A 82 2.46 3.68 -6.20
CA ALA A 82 2.87 4.96 -5.66
C ALA A 82 3.30 5.91 -6.79
N ILE A 83 4.09 5.43 -7.74
CA ILE A 83 4.49 6.23 -8.91
C ILE A 83 3.26 6.65 -9.72
N ASP A 84 2.38 5.71 -10.08
CA ASP A 84 1.19 6.00 -10.88
C ASP A 84 0.25 7.00 -10.21
N ALA A 85 0.09 6.92 -8.88
CA ALA A 85 -0.76 7.82 -8.11
C ALA A 85 -0.31 9.28 -8.18
N HIS A 86 1.01 9.53 -8.17
CA HIS A 86 1.56 10.89 -8.18
C HIS A 86 1.91 11.40 -9.58
N TRP A 87 2.17 10.50 -10.54
CA TRP A 87 2.66 10.86 -11.87
C TRP A 87 1.68 11.71 -12.67
N VAL A 88 0.38 11.41 -12.63
CA VAL A 88 -0.64 12.19 -13.36
C VAL A 88 -0.73 13.61 -12.83
N GLY A 89 -0.64 13.77 -11.50
CA GLY A 89 -0.58 15.08 -10.85
C GLY A 89 0.66 15.86 -11.26
N HIS A 90 1.83 15.20 -11.28
CA HIS A 90 3.08 15.78 -11.74
C HIS A 90 3.00 16.29 -13.18
N LEU A 91 2.51 15.47 -14.12
CA LEU A 91 2.36 15.88 -15.52
C LEU A 91 1.44 17.10 -15.68
N THR A 92 0.36 17.16 -14.89
CA THR A 92 -0.54 18.32 -14.88
C THR A 92 0.18 19.57 -14.36
N ALA A 93 0.95 19.43 -13.28
CA ALA A 93 1.73 20.53 -12.72
C ALA A 93 2.81 21.04 -13.71
N MET A 94 3.45 20.14 -14.45
CA MET A 94 4.43 20.47 -15.49
C MET A 94 3.80 21.19 -16.69
N GLU A 95 2.61 20.80 -17.11
CA GLU A 95 1.87 21.50 -18.17
C GLU A 95 1.49 22.92 -17.74
N ASN A 96 0.96 23.08 -16.52
CA ASN A 96 0.65 24.40 -15.96
C ASN A 96 1.90 25.28 -15.84
N LEU A 97 3.02 24.72 -15.39
CA LEU A 97 4.31 25.41 -15.31
C LEU A 97 4.76 25.90 -16.70
N ARG A 98 4.67 25.03 -17.71
CA ARG A 98 5.03 25.37 -19.09
C ARG A 98 4.19 26.53 -19.63
N GLN A 99 2.90 26.54 -19.36
CA GLN A 99 2.00 27.62 -19.79
C GLN A 99 2.27 28.93 -19.03
N GLY A 100 2.65 28.85 -17.75
CA GLY A 100 2.90 30.01 -16.89
C GLY A 100 4.26 30.68 -17.07
N ILE A 101 5.28 29.96 -17.57
CA ILE A 101 6.66 30.46 -17.63
C ILE A 101 6.83 31.72 -18.49
N GLY A 102 5.95 31.92 -19.47
CA GLY A 102 5.95 33.11 -20.33
C GLY A 102 5.76 34.42 -19.56
N LEU A 103 5.06 34.39 -18.41
CA LEU A 103 4.87 35.56 -17.54
C LEU A 103 6.14 35.90 -16.75
N HIS A 104 7.05 34.94 -16.55
CA HIS A 104 8.31 35.13 -15.83
C HIS A 104 9.43 35.71 -16.71
N ALA A 105 9.28 35.62 -18.05
CA ALA A 105 10.17 36.26 -19.01
C ALA A 105 10.22 37.80 -18.87
N TYR A 106 9.23 38.41 -18.22
CA TYR A 106 9.20 39.85 -17.94
C TYR A 106 10.29 40.28 -16.94
N GLY A 107 10.87 39.34 -16.18
CA GLY A 107 11.85 39.60 -15.11
C GLY A 107 13.33 39.57 -15.51
N GLN A 108 13.67 39.62 -16.81
CA GLN A 108 15.05 39.57 -17.33
C GLN A 108 15.83 38.27 -17.00
N ARG A 109 15.18 37.25 -16.43
CA ARG A 109 15.74 35.91 -16.25
C ARG A 109 15.36 35.04 -17.44
N ASP A 110 16.26 34.13 -17.82
CA ASP A 110 16.01 33.19 -18.91
C ASP A 110 14.85 32.25 -18.54
N PRO A 111 13.73 32.25 -19.30
CA PRO A 111 12.58 31.40 -19.03
C PRO A 111 12.91 29.92 -18.97
N LEU A 112 13.89 29.46 -19.75
CA LEU A 112 14.31 28.07 -19.78
C LEU A 112 15.00 27.67 -18.46
N VAL A 113 15.83 28.56 -17.91
CA VAL A 113 16.49 28.33 -16.62
C VAL A 113 15.46 28.27 -15.50
N MET A 114 14.52 29.22 -15.48
CA MET A 114 13.43 29.24 -14.50
C MET A 114 12.57 27.98 -14.57
N TYR A 115 12.20 27.55 -15.79
CA TYR A 115 11.46 26.31 -15.99
C TYR A 115 12.20 25.12 -15.43
N ASN A 116 13.50 24.98 -15.72
CA ASN A 116 14.28 23.84 -15.24
C ASN A 116 14.41 23.82 -13.71
N THR A 117 14.62 24.99 -13.09
CA THR A 117 14.69 25.10 -11.62
C THR A 117 13.36 24.69 -10.98
N GLU A 118 12.25 25.30 -11.41
CA GLU A 118 10.94 25.00 -10.81
C GLU A 118 10.47 23.58 -11.13
N ALA A 119 10.75 23.08 -12.33
CA ALA A 119 10.48 21.68 -12.71
C ALA A 119 11.22 20.70 -11.81
N HIS A 120 12.49 20.99 -11.50
CA HIS A 120 13.28 20.15 -10.60
C HIS A 120 12.71 20.15 -9.19
N GLU A 121 12.33 21.31 -8.65
CA GLU A 121 11.69 21.43 -7.34
C GLU A 121 10.39 20.62 -7.27
N LYS A 122 9.50 20.76 -8.27
CA LYS A 122 8.26 19.96 -8.36
C LYS A 122 8.53 18.46 -8.48
N PHE A 123 9.59 18.07 -9.19
CA PHE A 123 9.98 16.67 -9.29
C PHE A 123 10.46 16.12 -7.94
N GLN A 124 11.28 16.87 -7.19
CA GLN A 124 11.74 16.46 -5.86
C GLN A 124 10.58 16.31 -4.87
N GLU A 125 9.57 17.19 -4.95
CA GLU A 125 8.35 17.08 -4.16
C GLU A 125 7.63 15.75 -4.43
N VAL A 126 7.39 15.43 -5.72
CA VAL A 126 6.75 14.18 -6.13
C VAL A 126 7.58 12.96 -5.74
N LEU A 127 8.90 13.01 -5.91
CA LEU A 127 9.78 11.94 -5.48
C LEU A 127 9.67 11.69 -3.97
N GLY A 128 9.61 12.75 -3.16
CA GLY A 128 9.41 12.66 -1.72
C GLY A 128 8.04 12.07 -1.34
N LEU A 129 6.97 12.42 -2.07
CA LEU A 129 5.64 11.83 -1.88
C LEU A 129 5.64 10.33 -2.21
N VAL A 130 6.23 9.94 -3.34
CA VAL A 130 6.35 8.54 -3.75
C VAL A 130 7.12 7.73 -2.70
N GLN A 131 8.27 8.23 -2.23
CA GLN A 131 9.07 7.57 -1.19
C GLN A 131 8.29 7.38 0.11
N ARG A 132 7.57 8.41 0.55
CA ARG A 132 6.75 8.36 1.77
C ARG A 132 5.63 7.33 1.64
N ASP A 133 4.91 7.34 0.54
CA ASP A 133 3.81 6.41 0.29
C ASP A 133 4.29 4.96 0.20
N ILE A 134 5.46 4.73 -0.41
CA ILE A 134 6.07 3.41 -0.44
C ILE A 134 6.38 2.94 0.99
N ALA A 135 7.09 3.74 1.78
CA ALA A 135 7.48 3.38 3.14
C ALA A 135 6.24 3.06 3.99
N HIS A 136 5.26 3.98 4.02
CA HIS A 136 4.04 3.83 4.79
C HIS A 136 3.22 2.60 4.34
N THR A 137 3.11 2.35 3.03
CA THR A 137 2.34 1.22 2.51
C THR A 137 3.01 -0.11 2.80
N ILE A 138 4.33 -0.21 2.63
CA ILE A 138 5.09 -1.45 2.88
C ILE A 138 4.96 -1.87 4.34
N PHE A 139 5.17 -0.97 5.29
CA PHE A 139 5.09 -1.32 6.71
C PHE A 139 3.64 -1.58 7.15
N HIS A 140 2.65 -0.85 6.62
CA HIS A 140 1.25 -1.03 7.02
C HIS A 140 0.58 -2.27 6.41
N VAL A 141 0.75 -2.53 5.10
CA VAL A 141 0.14 -3.69 4.43
C VAL A 141 0.69 -5.00 5.02
N THR A 142 1.97 -5.00 5.39
CA THR A 142 2.61 -6.23 5.87
C THR A 142 2.20 -6.56 7.30
N ASP A 143 1.95 -5.58 8.17
CA ASP A 143 1.37 -5.81 9.51
C ASP A 143 -0.01 -6.51 9.41
N GLN A 144 -0.86 -6.07 8.47
CA GLN A 144 -2.14 -6.71 8.22
C GLN A 144 -2.00 -8.16 7.73
N LEU A 145 -1.01 -8.44 6.87
CA LEU A 145 -0.77 -9.81 6.40
C LEU A 145 -0.28 -10.73 7.52
N SER A 146 0.59 -10.26 8.42
CA SER A 146 1.04 -11.02 9.59
C SER A 146 -0.06 -11.25 10.63
N ASN A 147 -1.00 -10.31 10.79
CA ASN A 147 -2.12 -10.45 11.72
C ASN A 147 -3.29 -11.30 11.18
N THR A 148 -3.31 -11.61 9.88
CA THR A 148 -4.30 -12.56 9.35
C THR A 148 -3.90 -14.01 9.63
N ASN A 149 -4.40 -14.54 10.75
CA ASN A 149 -4.43 -15.99 11.01
C ASN A 149 -5.09 -16.70 9.80
N PRO A 150 -4.44 -17.68 9.14
CA PRO A 150 -4.98 -18.34 7.95
C PRO A 150 -6.33 -19.05 8.16
N GLU A 151 -6.79 -19.24 9.40
CA GLU A 151 -8.08 -19.86 9.73
C GLU A 151 -9.32 -18.97 9.50
N GLN A 152 -9.19 -17.65 9.28
CA GLN A 152 -10.36 -16.77 9.14
C GLN A 152 -10.65 -16.28 7.72
N ARG A 153 -10.06 -16.90 6.69
CA ARG A 153 -10.53 -16.70 5.31
C ARG A 153 -11.76 -17.57 5.05
N LYS A 154 -12.86 -17.29 5.75
CA LYS A 154 -14.19 -17.62 5.22
C LYS A 154 -14.32 -16.84 3.90
N PRO A 155 -14.66 -17.49 2.77
CA PRO A 155 -14.93 -16.77 1.55
C PRO A 155 -16.03 -15.76 1.85
N ARG A 156 -15.72 -14.46 1.79
CA ARG A 156 -16.77 -13.45 1.72
C ARG A 156 -17.44 -13.67 0.38
N ASP A 157 -18.65 -14.22 0.40
CA ASP A 157 -19.51 -14.32 -0.75
C ASP A 157 -19.67 -12.91 -1.37
N ILE A 158 -18.95 -12.69 -2.47
CA ILE A 158 -19.13 -11.52 -3.34
C ILE A 158 -20.45 -11.75 -4.07
N ARG A 159 -21.59 -11.55 -3.39
CA ARG A 159 -22.88 -11.66 -4.06
C ARG A 159 -23.90 -10.57 -3.72
N ASN A 160 -23.60 -9.63 -2.83
CA ASN A 160 -24.53 -8.57 -2.46
C ASN A 160 -23.94 -7.16 -2.57
N LEU A 161 -23.35 -6.83 -3.73
CA LEU A 161 -23.12 -5.43 -4.12
C LEU A 161 -23.64 -5.15 -5.53
N SER A 162 -24.90 -5.49 -5.76
CA SER A 162 -25.68 -4.97 -6.88
C SER A 162 -27.14 -5.08 -6.54
N GLN A 163 -27.67 -4.08 -5.82
CA GLN A 163 -29.08 -3.72 -5.80
C GLN A 163 -29.29 -2.48 -4.93
N ASN A 164 -28.99 -1.29 -5.46
CA ASN A 164 -29.92 -0.18 -5.34
C ASN A 164 -29.62 0.97 -6.33
N ARG A 165 -30.20 0.88 -7.53
CA ARG A 165 -30.81 2.01 -8.26
C ARG A 165 -31.41 1.51 -9.58
N GLY A 166 -32.70 1.78 -9.76
CA GLY A 166 -33.33 1.77 -11.08
C GLY A 166 -34.46 0.77 -11.26
N PHE A 167 -35.64 1.18 -10.81
CA PHE A 167 -36.96 0.70 -11.20
C PHE A 167 -37.06 0.30 -12.69
N MET A 168 -37.47 -0.94 -12.97
CA MET A 168 -38.76 -1.23 -13.61
C MET A 168 -39.05 -2.74 -13.52
N ALA A 169 -40.22 -3.04 -12.97
CA ALA A 169 -40.73 -4.38 -12.78
C ALA A 169 -41.77 -4.68 -13.87
N GLU A 170 -41.63 -5.83 -14.53
CA GLU A 170 -42.74 -6.69 -14.92
C GLU A 170 -42.18 -8.04 -15.40
N ASN A 171 -42.36 -9.11 -14.62
CA ASN A 171 -43.46 -10.04 -14.91
C ASN A 171 -43.57 -11.14 -13.84
N LYS A 172 -44.81 -11.57 -13.66
CA LYS A 172 -45.30 -12.60 -12.74
C LYS A 172 -44.70 -13.98 -13.02
N SER A 173 -44.45 -14.76 -11.97
CA SER A 173 -45.26 -15.95 -11.62
C SER A 173 -44.62 -16.78 -10.50
N SER A 174 -45.49 -17.15 -9.55
CA SER A 174 -45.42 -18.28 -8.62
C SER A 174 -44.61 -19.49 -9.10
N ASP A 175 -43.81 -20.10 -8.21
CA ASP A 175 -44.18 -21.39 -7.59
C ASP A 175 -43.17 -21.78 -6.50
N SER A 176 -43.71 -22.40 -5.46
CA SER A 176 -43.05 -22.99 -4.31
C SER A 176 -42.57 -24.41 -4.60
N GLY A 177 -41.40 -24.80 -4.07
CA GLY A 177 -41.18 -26.18 -3.64
C GLY A 177 -39.99 -26.96 -4.22
N LEU A 178 -39.22 -27.51 -3.28
CA LEU A 178 -38.36 -28.70 -3.34
C LEU A 178 -37.03 -28.66 -4.11
N SER A 179 -35.98 -28.69 -3.29
CA SER A 179 -34.58 -29.02 -3.57
C SER A 179 -34.40 -30.31 -4.37
N ASN A 180 -33.82 -30.19 -5.57
CA ASN A 180 -33.13 -31.29 -6.24
C ASN A 180 -31.62 -31.21 -5.92
N PRO A 181 -30.96 -32.33 -5.55
CA PRO A 181 -29.51 -32.32 -5.41
C PRO A 181 -28.88 -32.15 -6.80
N ALA A 182 -27.97 -31.18 -6.91
CA ALA A 182 -27.28 -30.87 -8.16
C ALA A 182 -26.60 -32.12 -8.73
N LYS A 183 -26.92 -32.47 -9.99
CA LYS A 183 -26.25 -33.56 -10.74
C LYS A 183 -24.74 -33.28 -10.80
N ILE A 184 -23.96 -34.11 -10.13
CA ILE A 184 -22.49 -34.08 -10.20
C ILE A 184 -22.03 -34.40 -11.64
N GLY A 185 -21.24 -33.50 -12.23
CA GLY A 185 -20.72 -33.64 -13.58
C GLY A 185 -19.78 -34.84 -13.75
N ARG A 186 -19.95 -35.63 -14.82
CA ARG A 186 -19.25 -36.91 -15.07
C ARG A 186 -17.72 -36.86 -14.96
N ASN A 187 -17.08 -35.73 -15.28
CA ASN A 187 -15.60 -35.61 -15.25
C ASN A 187 -15.04 -34.99 -13.96
N LEU A 188 -15.89 -34.57 -13.02
CA LEU A 188 -15.45 -34.00 -11.74
C LEU A 188 -14.84 -35.07 -10.82
N PRO A 189 -14.04 -34.68 -9.82
CA PRO A 189 -13.55 -35.61 -8.79
C PRO A 189 -14.72 -36.32 -8.09
N CYS A 190 -14.59 -37.62 -7.86
CA CYS A 190 -15.64 -38.41 -7.22
C CYS A 190 -15.72 -38.07 -5.71
N PRO A 191 -16.93 -37.77 -5.17
CA PRO A 191 -17.08 -37.33 -3.78
C PRO A 191 -16.79 -38.41 -2.73
N CYS A 192 -16.59 -39.67 -3.13
CA CYS A 192 -16.23 -40.77 -2.24
C CYS A 192 -14.74 -40.75 -1.81
N GLY A 193 -13.97 -39.71 -2.18
CA GLY A 193 -12.57 -39.57 -1.78
C GLY A 193 -11.57 -40.48 -2.49
N SER A 194 -11.99 -41.20 -3.54
CA SER A 194 -11.13 -42.18 -4.24
C SER A 194 -10.05 -41.58 -5.16
N GLY A 195 -10.01 -40.25 -5.30
CA GLY A 195 -9.09 -39.54 -6.21
C GLY A 195 -9.38 -39.73 -7.70
N ARG A 196 -10.40 -40.50 -8.08
CA ARG A 196 -10.78 -40.76 -9.48
C ARG A 196 -11.91 -39.83 -9.95
N LYS A 197 -12.01 -39.56 -11.27
CA LYS A 197 -13.14 -38.81 -11.86
C LYS A 197 -14.46 -39.58 -11.68
N TYR A 198 -15.58 -38.89 -11.48
CA TYR A 198 -16.90 -39.47 -11.14
C TYR A 198 -17.32 -40.58 -12.09
N LYS A 199 -17.19 -40.38 -13.41
CA LYS A 199 -17.50 -41.39 -14.45
C LYS A 199 -16.66 -42.68 -14.38
N ARG A 200 -15.53 -42.68 -13.68
CA ARG A 200 -14.62 -43.82 -13.50
C ARG A 200 -14.73 -44.43 -12.09
N CYS A 201 -15.74 -44.05 -11.32
CA CYS A 201 -15.94 -44.51 -9.96
C CYS A 201 -17.43 -44.81 -9.68
N HIS A 202 -18.23 -43.81 -9.31
CA HIS A 202 -19.66 -44.01 -9.01
C HIS A 202 -20.59 -43.71 -10.20
N GLY A 203 -20.07 -43.03 -11.24
CA GLY A 203 -20.77 -42.78 -12.51
C GLY A 203 -20.48 -43.81 -13.61
N SER A 204 -19.83 -44.92 -13.26
CA SER A 204 -19.55 -46.05 -14.15
C SER A 204 -20.61 -47.14 -13.99
N GLY A 205 -21.72 -46.98 -14.71
CA GLY A 205 -22.71 -48.03 -14.90
C GLY A 205 -23.49 -47.71 -16.17
N GLY A 206 -23.30 -48.55 -17.20
CA GLY A 206 -23.99 -48.45 -18.50
C GLY A 206 -23.58 -47.26 -19.35
#